data_AF-A4S291-F1
#
_entry.id   AF-A4S291-F1
#
_cell.length_a   1.000
_cell.length_b   1.000
_cell.length_c   1.000
_cell.angle_alpha   90.00
_cell.angle_beta   90.00
_cell.angle_gamma   90.00
#
_symmetry.space_group_name_H-M   'P 1'
#
loop_
_entity.id
_entity.type
_entity.pdbx_description
1 polymer ?
#
loop_
_entity_poly.entity_id
_entity_poly.type
_entity_poly.pdbx_seq_one_letter_code
_entity_poly.pdbx_strand_id
1 'polypeptide(L)'
;MIRVASSSASSARVCVVGARSLTGRLIAGMLARRGGDGVALVVEDADSYVPRDMPEDVFERRFGTSAAAMMKCALVNENDDEAVERAMRASDVVIVAHESGARSEAAAASVRRGATKAKRVVALSRVGVNRRDENPFKEQNRPVQKMVKVGQMNLPIGGDVDGSKGLLDSYAAAEATLERGAKELGYALTVVRSGQLRGNGPLLLGDYSARLVDNMYDVKFQDLYLKRGDTSEGYTKRLNLAQFIAHVSTTRVDDAPDDVEVLSVVTKTNFFGEQSLTPPTDRERRKGYDMAKGKAPAAIDVEIIDALLAEI
;
A
#
# COMPACT_ATOMS: atom_id res chain seq x y z
N MET A 1 -12.72 -34.00 -22.04
CA MET A 1 -13.07 -33.55 -20.67
C MET A 1 -11.83 -33.73 -19.81
N ILE A 2 -11.00 -32.69 -19.67
CA ILE A 2 -9.79 -32.75 -18.85
C ILE A 2 -10.18 -32.28 -17.45
N ARG A 3 -10.19 -33.20 -16.48
CA ARG A 3 -10.29 -32.87 -15.06
C ARG A 3 -8.98 -32.21 -14.64
N VAL A 4 -9.01 -30.90 -14.45
CA VAL A 4 -7.94 -30.20 -13.72
C VAL A 4 -8.11 -30.59 -12.25
N ALA A 5 -7.11 -31.29 -11.71
CA ALA A 5 -7.04 -31.61 -10.31
C ALA A 5 -6.95 -30.29 -9.52
N SER A 6 -7.96 -30.01 -8.69
CA SER A 6 -7.87 -28.96 -7.69
C SER A 6 -6.86 -29.41 -6.63
N SER A 7 -5.59 -29.03 -6.78
CA SER A 7 -4.68 -29.04 -5.64
C SER A 7 -5.22 -28.02 -4.65
N SER A 8 -5.57 -28.48 -3.45
CA SER A 8 -5.77 -27.59 -2.31
C SER A 8 -4.40 -27.02 -1.95
N ALA A 9 -3.99 -25.95 -2.63
CA ALA A 9 -2.82 -25.19 -2.24
C ALA A 9 -3.07 -24.69 -0.81
N SER A 10 -2.24 -25.09 0.16
CA SER A 10 -2.23 -24.43 1.45
C SER A 10 -2.04 -22.94 1.19
N SER A 11 -2.95 -22.08 1.67
CA SER A 11 -2.83 -20.63 1.43
C SER A 11 -1.46 -20.17 1.94
N ALA A 12 -0.73 -19.42 1.11
CA ALA A 12 0.59 -18.90 1.49
C ALA A 12 0.49 -18.13 2.81
N ARG A 13 1.44 -18.37 3.73
CA ARG A 13 1.52 -17.63 5.00
C ARG A 13 2.06 -16.24 4.71
N VAL A 14 1.37 -15.21 5.18
CA VAL A 14 1.66 -13.81 4.86
C VAL A 14 2.00 -13.03 6.11
N CYS A 15 3.13 -12.32 6.12
CA CYS A 15 3.43 -11.31 7.14
C CYS A 15 3.25 -9.92 6.55
N VAL A 16 2.39 -9.10 7.14
CA VAL A 16 2.18 -7.69 6.75
C VAL A 16 2.85 -6.77 7.75
N VAL A 17 3.93 -6.12 7.32
CA VAL A 17 4.60 -5.05 8.07
C VAL A 17 3.97 -3.72 7.72
N GLY A 18 3.68 -2.90 8.73
CA GLY A 18 2.96 -1.65 8.55
C GLY A 18 1.44 -1.84 8.43
N ALA A 19 0.89 -2.88 9.05
CA ALA A 19 -0.55 -3.16 9.05
C ALA A 19 -1.40 -2.04 9.69
N ARG A 20 -0.79 -1.08 10.41
CA ARG A 20 -1.46 0.11 10.98
C ARG A 20 -1.56 1.28 10.00
N SER A 21 -0.82 1.27 8.89
CA SER A 21 -0.99 2.27 7.83
C SER A 21 -2.38 2.16 7.20
N LEU A 22 -2.84 3.21 6.50
CA LEU A 22 -4.18 3.20 5.91
C LEU A 22 -4.30 2.10 4.83
N THR A 23 -3.30 2.00 3.95
CA THR A 23 -3.21 0.93 2.95
C THR A 23 -2.99 -0.44 3.61
N GLY A 24 -2.14 -0.53 4.64
CA GLY A 24 -1.86 -1.76 5.38
C GLY A 24 -3.09 -2.34 6.07
N ARG A 25 -3.96 -1.50 6.64
CA ARG A 25 -5.24 -1.94 7.22
C ARG A 25 -6.20 -2.53 6.19
N LEU A 26 -6.23 -1.94 4.99
CA LEU A 26 -7.06 -2.45 3.90
C LEU A 26 -6.52 -3.79 3.38
N ILE A 27 -5.18 -3.93 3.25
CA ILE A 27 -4.54 -5.21 2.92
C ILE A 27 -4.87 -6.25 3.98
N ALA A 28 -4.70 -5.91 5.27
CA ALA A 28 -5.04 -6.79 6.38
C ALA A 28 -6.49 -7.26 6.31
N GLY A 29 -7.42 -6.35 6.04
CA GLY A 29 -8.84 -6.69 5.89
C GLY A 29 -9.14 -7.61 4.72
N MET A 30 -8.50 -7.39 3.57
CA MET A 30 -8.63 -8.25 2.39
C MET A 30 -8.09 -9.66 2.65
N LEU A 31 -6.94 -9.77 3.33
CA LEU A 31 -6.34 -11.05 3.69
C LEU A 31 -7.18 -11.78 4.76
N ALA A 32 -7.65 -11.06 5.78
CA ALA A 32 -8.54 -11.58 6.81
C ALA A 32 -9.84 -12.13 6.21
N ARG A 33 -10.45 -11.42 5.26
CA ARG A 33 -11.66 -11.86 4.55
C ARG A 33 -11.45 -13.18 3.79
N ARG A 34 -10.22 -13.47 3.36
CA ARG A 34 -9.85 -14.71 2.65
C ARG A 34 -9.56 -15.89 3.60
N GLY A 35 -9.64 -15.69 4.92
CA GLY A 35 -9.47 -16.75 5.91
C GLY A 35 -8.76 -16.29 7.18
N GLY A 36 -7.82 -15.35 7.06
CA GLY A 36 -7.02 -14.82 8.18
C GLY A 36 -6.02 -15.81 8.80
N ASP A 37 -6.32 -17.10 8.76
CA ASP A 37 -5.43 -18.18 9.19
C ASP A 37 -4.13 -18.15 8.37
N GLY A 38 -2.98 -18.05 9.05
CA GLY A 38 -1.67 -17.91 8.41
C GLY A 38 -1.29 -16.47 8.02
N VAL A 39 -2.07 -15.47 8.41
CA VAL A 39 -1.73 -14.05 8.25
C VAL A 39 -1.20 -13.50 9.58
N ALA A 40 0.02 -12.96 9.56
CA ALA A 40 0.61 -12.21 10.67
C ALA A 40 0.58 -10.71 10.35
N LEU A 41 0.06 -9.89 11.26
CA LEU A 41 -0.03 -8.45 11.15
C LEU A 41 0.89 -7.80 12.18
N VAL A 42 1.93 -7.12 11.70
CA VAL A 42 2.87 -6.39 12.56
C VAL A 42 2.31 -4.99 12.84
N VAL A 43 2.10 -4.69 14.12
CA VAL A 43 1.37 -3.52 14.62
C VAL A 43 2.03 -2.93 15.87
N GLU A 44 2.01 -1.61 16.02
CA GLU A 44 2.48 -0.88 17.22
C GLU A 44 1.93 -1.40 18.54
N ASP A 45 0.65 -1.75 18.54
CA ASP A 45 -0.11 -2.14 19.71
C ASP A 45 -1.11 -3.20 19.27
N ALA A 46 -0.82 -4.44 19.63
CA ALA A 46 -1.63 -5.60 19.30
C ALA A 46 -2.97 -5.57 20.03
N ASP A 47 -3.02 -5.02 21.25
CA ASP A 47 -4.22 -5.04 22.09
C ASP A 47 -5.29 -4.06 21.56
N SER A 48 -4.87 -2.94 20.94
CA SER A 48 -5.78 -1.93 20.38
C SER A 48 -6.04 -2.06 18.88
N TYR A 49 -5.39 -2.99 18.18
CA TYR A 49 -5.48 -3.05 16.71
C TYR A 49 -6.88 -3.44 16.21
N VAL A 50 -7.55 -4.36 16.91
CA VAL A 50 -8.95 -4.75 16.69
C VAL A 50 -9.78 -4.26 17.89
N PRO A 51 -10.36 -3.06 17.84
CA PRO A 51 -11.07 -2.49 18.99
C PRO A 51 -12.32 -3.31 19.29
N ARG A 52 -12.44 -3.82 20.53
CA ARG A 52 -13.54 -4.70 20.95
C ARG A 52 -14.89 -4.01 21.07
N ASP A 53 -14.87 -2.69 21.21
CA ASP A 53 -16.02 -1.81 21.42
C ASP A 53 -16.47 -1.08 20.15
N MET A 54 -15.79 -1.29 19.03
CA MET A 54 -16.18 -0.71 17.74
C MET A 54 -17.44 -1.42 17.20
N PRO A 55 -18.51 -0.68 16.85
CA PRO A 55 -19.67 -1.27 16.17
C PRO A 55 -19.26 -1.98 14.87
N GLU A 56 -19.84 -3.15 14.62
CA GLU A 56 -19.46 -4.01 13.47
C GLU A 56 -19.57 -3.26 12.13
N ASP A 57 -20.60 -2.43 11.95
CA ASP A 57 -20.79 -1.66 10.72
C ASP A 57 -19.72 -0.56 10.53
N VAL A 58 -19.17 -0.03 11.62
CA VAL A 58 -18.03 0.91 11.60
C VAL A 58 -16.74 0.15 11.33
N PHE A 59 -16.57 -1.03 11.93
CA PHE A 59 -15.43 -1.90 11.71
C PHE A 59 -15.33 -2.33 10.24
N GLU A 60 -16.42 -2.84 9.67
CA GLU A 60 -16.51 -3.26 8.26
C GLU A 60 -16.20 -2.10 7.31
N ARG A 61 -16.67 -0.89 7.59
CA ARG A 61 -16.34 0.29 6.76
C ARG A 61 -14.85 0.65 6.81
N ARG A 62 -14.21 0.47 7.97
CA ARG A 62 -12.81 0.87 8.20
C ARG A 62 -11.81 -0.17 7.70
N PHE A 63 -12.12 -1.44 7.89
CA PHE A 63 -11.22 -2.55 7.59
C PHE A 63 -11.66 -3.35 6.36
N GLY A 64 -12.88 -3.17 5.85
CA GLY A 64 -13.38 -3.95 4.72
C GLY A 64 -13.55 -5.44 5.06
N THR A 65 -13.73 -5.80 6.32
CA THR A 65 -13.97 -7.18 6.76
C THR A 65 -14.63 -7.16 8.13
N SER A 66 -15.14 -8.30 8.59
CA SER A 66 -15.71 -8.42 9.94
C SER A 66 -14.63 -8.47 11.02
N ALA A 67 -14.99 -8.06 12.24
CA ALA A 67 -14.07 -8.16 13.38
C ALA A 67 -13.66 -9.61 13.64
N ALA A 68 -14.60 -10.55 13.53
CA ALA A 68 -14.36 -11.98 13.69
C ALA A 68 -13.35 -12.54 12.68
N ALA A 69 -13.38 -12.08 11.42
CA ALA A 69 -12.39 -12.49 10.43
C ALA A 69 -11.01 -11.89 10.73
N MET A 70 -10.96 -10.62 11.15
CA MET A 70 -9.69 -9.97 11.52
C MET A 70 -9.02 -10.63 12.73
N MET A 71 -9.80 -11.08 13.72
CA MET A 71 -9.29 -11.76 14.92
C MET A 71 -8.60 -13.10 14.65
N LYS A 72 -8.76 -13.68 13.45
CA LYS A 72 -8.02 -14.89 13.04
C LYS A 72 -6.57 -14.60 12.66
N CYS A 73 -6.27 -13.36 12.27
CA CYS A 73 -4.91 -12.94 11.98
C CYS A 73 -4.09 -12.91 13.28
N ALA A 74 -2.84 -13.40 13.23
CA ALA A 74 -1.91 -13.25 14.34
C ALA A 74 -1.45 -11.79 14.44
N LEU A 75 -1.54 -11.18 15.62
CA LEU A 75 -1.03 -9.84 15.87
C LEU A 75 0.38 -9.93 16.46
N VAL A 76 1.31 -9.19 15.87
CA VAL A 76 2.72 -9.17 16.27
C VAL A 76 3.08 -7.75 16.66
N ASN A 77 3.61 -7.56 17.88
CA ASN A 77 4.05 -6.25 18.34
C ASN A 77 5.29 -5.81 17.54
N GLU A 78 5.21 -4.66 16.86
CA GLU A 78 6.32 -4.16 16.04
C GLU A 78 7.55 -3.74 16.85
N ASN A 79 7.39 -3.48 18.16
CA ASN A 79 8.48 -3.12 19.06
C ASN A 79 9.24 -4.35 19.59
N ASP A 80 8.76 -5.57 19.28
CA ASP A 80 9.43 -6.83 19.58
C ASP A 80 10.10 -7.34 18.30
N ASP A 81 11.34 -6.90 18.07
CA ASP A 81 12.12 -7.25 16.87
C ASP A 81 12.23 -8.77 16.67
N GLU A 82 12.40 -9.54 17.75
CA GLU A 82 12.48 -11.00 17.65
C GLU A 82 11.15 -11.60 17.20
N ALA A 83 10.01 -11.12 17.74
CA ALA A 83 8.70 -11.59 17.31
C ALA A 83 8.42 -11.25 15.85
N VAL A 84 8.80 -10.05 15.40
CA VAL A 84 8.69 -9.62 13.99
C VAL A 84 9.53 -10.52 13.08
N GLU A 85 10.79 -10.76 13.43
CA GLU A 85 11.68 -11.61 12.64
C GLU A 85 11.21 -13.07 12.63
N ARG A 86 10.71 -13.59 13.75
CA ARG A 86 10.09 -14.93 13.81
C ARG A 86 8.87 -15.03 12.90
N ALA A 87 8.01 -14.02 12.89
CA ALA A 87 6.82 -13.98 12.03
C ALA A 87 7.21 -13.94 10.54
N MET A 88 8.20 -13.12 10.17
CA MET A 88 8.73 -13.08 8.79
C MET A 88 9.33 -14.44 8.38
N ARG A 89 10.13 -15.06 9.25
CA ARG A 89 10.77 -16.36 9.00
C ARG A 89 9.77 -17.50 8.82
N ALA A 90 8.61 -17.38 9.48
CA ALA A 90 7.51 -18.32 9.38
C ALA A 90 6.57 -18.04 8.20
N SER A 91 6.81 -16.99 7.42
CA SER A 91 5.93 -16.60 6.31
C SER A 91 6.53 -16.95 4.96
N ASP A 92 5.67 -17.32 4.01
CA ASP A 92 6.06 -17.58 2.62
C ASP A 92 6.08 -16.26 1.83
N VAL A 93 5.33 -15.25 2.28
CA VAL A 93 5.28 -13.91 1.70
C VAL A 93 5.40 -12.84 2.78
N VAL A 94 6.19 -11.80 2.52
CA VAL A 94 6.26 -10.60 3.38
C VAL A 94 5.82 -9.37 2.59
N ILE A 95 4.87 -8.61 3.15
CA ILE A 95 4.36 -7.37 2.57
C ILE A 95 4.87 -6.20 3.41
N VAL A 96 5.57 -5.26 2.80
CA VAL A 96 5.97 -3.98 3.42
C VAL A 96 4.96 -2.92 3.00
N ALA A 97 4.03 -2.57 3.87
CA ALA A 97 2.87 -1.70 3.57
C ALA A 97 2.94 -0.32 4.25
N HIS A 98 4.13 0.16 4.63
CA HIS A 98 4.28 1.49 5.22
C HIS A 98 4.10 2.59 4.17
N GLU A 99 3.23 3.56 4.45
CA GLU A 99 3.07 4.78 3.65
C GLU A 99 4.09 5.88 4.02
N SER A 100 4.88 5.67 5.08
CA SER A 100 6.00 6.52 5.49
C SER A 100 7.30 5.93 4.98
N GLY A 101 8.07 6.73 4.24
CA GLY A 101 9.37 6.31 3.71
C GLY A 101 10.35 5.85 4.80
N ALA A 102 10.46 6.60 5.91
CA ALA A 102 11.34 6.23 7.04
C ALA A 102 10.95 4.88 7.68
N ARG A 103 9.64 4.62 7.84
CA ARG A 103 9.17 3.32 8.36
C ARG A 103 9.34 2.20 7.33
N SER A 104 9.21 2.50 6.04
CA SER A 104 9.51 1.54 4.97
C SER A 104 11.00 1.16 4.97
N GLU A 105 11.90 2.14 5.15
CA GLU A 105 13.35 1.91 5.28
C GLU A 105 13.67 1.02 6.49
N ALA A 106 13.09 1.32 7.66
CA ALA A 106 13.25 0.50 8.86
C ALA A 106 12.71 -0.93 8.67
N ALA A 107 11.52 -1.07 8.08
CA ALA A 107 10.92 -2.37 7.78
C ALA A 107 11.78 -3.19 6.80
N ALA A 108 12.34 -2.56 5.76
CA ALA A 108 13.25 -3.22 4.82
C ALA A 108 14.50 -3.80 5.52
N ALA A 109 15.03 -3.11 6.52
CA ALA A 109 16.12 -3.64 7.33
C ALA A 109 15.69 -4.88 8.13
N SER A 110 14.49 -4.89 8.70
CA SER A 110 13.94 -6.07 9.40
C SER A 110 13.66 -7.23 8.43
N VAL A 111 13.17 -6.96 7.22
CA VAL A 111 12.99 -7.98 6.17
C VAL A 111 14.29 -8.72 5.87
N ARG A 112 15.42 -7.99 5.74
CA ARG A 112 16.74 -8.62 5.53
C ARG A 112 17.19 -9.56 6.65
N ARG A 113 16.66 -9.39 7.88
CA ARG A 113 16.97 -10.27 9.01
C ARG A 113 15.98 -11.43 9.15
N GLY A 114 14.69 -11.15 8.90
CA GLY A 114 13.60 -12.08 9.14
C GLY A 114 13.21 -12.96 7.95
N ALA A 115 13.20 -12.43 6.72
CA ALA A 115 12.56 -13.06 5.54
C ALA A 115 13.39 -14.18 4.87
N THR A 116 14.20 -14.89 5.66
CA THR A 116 15.14 -15.96 5.21
C THR A 116 14.49 -17.18 4.54
N LYS A 117 13.16 -17.34 4.66
CA LYS A 117 12.39 -18.43 4.03
C LYS A 117 11.27 -17.92 3.13
N ALA A 118 11.15 -16.60 2.96
CA ALA A 118 10.11 -16.03 2.13
C ALA A 118 10.39 -16.40 0.67
N LYS A 119 9.34 -16.80 -0.05
CA LYS A 119 9.37 -16.93 -1.52
C LYS A 119 9.29 -15.57 -2.18
N ARG A 120 8.51 -14.66 -1.59
CA ARG A 120 8.29 -13.32 -2.13
C ARG A 120 8.26 -12.24 -1.06
N VAL A 121 8.82 -11.09 -1.40
CA VAL A 121 8.60 -9.83 -0.72
C VAL A 121 7.89 -8.87 -1.66
N VAL A 122 6.80 -8.26 -1.20
CA VAL A 122 6.10 -7.19 -1.93
C VAL A 122 6.20 -5.90 -1.13
N ALA A 123 6.71 -4.84 -1.73
CA ALA A 123 6.94 -3.58 -1.03
C ALA A 123 6.19 -2.43 -1.67
N LEU A 124 5.41 -1.72 -0.86
CA LEU A 124 4.86 -0.43 -1.22
C LEU A 124 5.97 0.60 -1.32
N SER A 125 6.07 1.24 -2.47
CA SER A 125 6.93 2.37 -2.75
C SER A 125 6.15 3.47 -3.47
N ARG A 126 6.85 4.46 -4.03
CA ARG A 126 6.27 5.65 -4.64
C ARG A 126 6.77 5.90 -6.05
N VAL A 127 5.84 6.30 -6.91
CA VAL A 127 6.16 6.94 -8.17
C VAL A 127 6.98 8.20 -7.88
N GLY A 128 8.03 8.41 -8.68
CA GLY A 128 9.01 9.47 -8.50
C GLY A 128 10.31 9.03 -7.83
N VAL A 129 10.40 7.83 -7.24
CA VAL A 129 11.64 7.34 -6.58
C VAL A 129 12.84 7.32 -7.54
N ASN A 130 12.63 6.91 -8.79
CA ASN A 130 13.71 6.87 -9.79
C ASN A 130 14.04 8.24 -10.38
N ARG A 131 13.16 9.22 -10.18
CA ARG A 131 13.28 10.60 -10.67
C ARG A 131 13.34 11.61 -9.52
N ARG A 132 13.70 11.17 -8.32
CA ARG A 132 13.62 11.96 -7.08
C ARG A 132 14.54 13.18 -7.06
N ASP A 133 15.51 13.24 -7.97
CA ASP A 133 16.41 14.36 -8.17
C ASP A 133 15.95 15.32 -9.30
N GLU A 134 14.83 15.02 -9.95
CA GLU A 134 14.25 15.79 -11.05
C GLU A 134 12.99 16.53 -10.60
N ASN A 135 12.69 17.68 -11.20
CA ASN A 135 11.43 18.38 -10.93
C ASN A 135 10.24 17.62 -11.54
N PRO A 136 9.08 17.55 -10.86
CA PRO A 136 8.74 18.18 -9.58
C PRO A 136 9.13 17.35 -8.33
N PHE A 137 9.61 16.12 -8.51
CA PHE A 137 9.88 15.18 -7.40
C PHE A 137 10.97 15.66 -6.45
N LYS A 138 12.01 16.34 -6.96
CA LYS A 138 13.06 16.97 -6.16
C LYS A 138 12.50 17.89 -5.09
N GLU A 139 11.49 18.68 -5.44
CA GLU A 139 10.85 19.61 -4.53
C GLU A 139 9.95 18.89 -3.53
N GLN A 140 9.28 17.81 -3.95
CA GLN A 140 8.48 16.94 -3.08
C GLN A 140 9.33 16.07 -2.15
N ASN A 141 10.58 15.80 -2.53
CA ASN A 141 11.53 14.98 -1.80
C ASN A 141 12.38 15.78 -0.82
N ARG A 142 12.05 17.06 -0.56
CA ARG A 142 12.74 17.82 0.47
C ARG A 142 12.55 17.16 1.85
N PRO A 143 13.54 17.28 2.75
CA PRO A 143 13.44 16.77 4.11
C PRO A 143 12.23 17.33 4.87
N VAL A 144 11.83 16.61 5.92
CA VAL A 144 10.70 17.03 6.77
C VAL A 144 11.04 18.34 7.44
N GLN A 145 10.12 19.30 7.40
CA GLN A 145 10.31 20.59 8.06
C GLN A 145 9.83 20.57 9.51
N LYS A 146 10.58 21.25 10.40
CA LYS A 146 10.22 21.42 11.81
C LYS A 146 8.91 22.19 11.90
N MET A 147 7.96 21.65 12.68
CA MET A 147 6.70 22.32 12.95
C MET A 147 6.93 23.48 13.93
N VAL A 148 6.55 24.69 13.55
CA VAL A 148 6.59 25.89 14.39
C VAL A 148 5.17 26.27 14.76
N LYS A 149 4.94 26.47 16.05
CA LYS A 149 3.65 26.94 16.54
C LYS A 149 3.53 28.45 16.32
N VAL A 150 2.61 28.86 15.46
CA VAL A 150 2.26 30.26 15.20
C VAL A 150 0.82 30.48 15.65
N GLY A 151 0.66 31.13 16.81
CA GLY A 151 -0.64 31.24 17.47
C GLY A 151 -1.18 29.87 17.89
N GLN A 152 -2.36 29.49 17.36
CA GLN A 152 -2.99 28.18 17.58
C GLN A 152 -2.68 27.15 16.48
N MET A 153 -1.94 27.53 15.44
CA MET A 153 -1.61 26.64 14.32
C MET A 153 -0.19 26.10 14.43
N ASN A 154 0.03 24.85 14.03
CA ASN A 154 1.35 24.29 13.81
C ASN A 154 1.65 24.35 12.31
N LEU A 155 2.68 25.09 11.91
CA LEU A 155 3.07 25.28 10.51
C LEU A 155 4.46 24.67 10.24
N PRO A 156 4.67 23.95 9.13
CA PRO A 156 5.97 23.41 8.75
C PRO A 156 6.87 24.51 8.18
N ILE A 157 7.39 25.40 9.02
CA ILE A 157 8.24 26.54 8.59
C ILE A 157 9.57 26.63 9.34
N GLY A 158 9.87 25.68 10.23
CA GLY A 158 11.01 25.73 11.15
C GLY A 158 12.35 25.25 10.57
N GLY A 159 12.53 25.34 9.25
CA GLY A 159 13.66 24.70 8.57
C GLY A 159 13.59 23.18 8.62
N ASP A 160 14.61 22.51 8.11
CA ASP A 160 14.62 21.04 8.02
C ASP A 160 14.87 20.40 9.40
N VAL A 161 14.23 19.25 9.64
CA VAL A 161 14.50 18.39 10.80
C VAL A 161 15.87 17.76 10.60
N ASP A 162 16.79 17.96 11.55
CA ASP A 162 18.16 17.45 11.47
C ASP A 162 18.17 15.93 11.32
N GLY A 163 18.90 15.42 10.33
CA GLY A 163 18.98 13.99 10.01
C GLY A 163 17.75 13.40 9.33
N SER A 164 16.70 14.20 9.07
CA SER A 164 15.57 13.73 8.26
C SER A 164 15.97 13.62 6.78
N LYS A 165 15.42 12.61 6.12
CA LYS A 165 15.59 12.39 4.68
C LYS A 165 14.32 12.80 3.95
N GLY A 166 14.45 13.03 2.66
CA GLY A 166 13.31 13.08 1.76
C GLY A 166 12.46 11.81 1.82
N LEU A 167 11.17 11.95 1.53
CA LEU A 167 10.25 10.81 1.49
C LEU A 167 10.71 9.77 0.46
N LEU A 168 11.02 10.23 -0.77
CA LEU A 168 11.44 9.37 -1.88
C LEU A 168 12.86 8.82 -1.66
N ASP A 169 13.74 9.56 -1.00
CA ASP A 169 15.07 9.04 -0.60
C ASP A 169 14.96 7.84 0.35
N SER A 170 14.02 7.92 1.30
CA SER A 170 13.80 6.83 2.25
C SER A 170 13.20 5.60 1.56
N TYR A 171 12.29 5.80 0.59
CA TYR A 171 11.79 4.69 -0.25
C TYR A 171 12.88 4.12 -1.15
N ALA A 172 13.75 4.95 -1.75
CA ALA A 172 14.89 4.48 -2.54
C ALA A 172 15.85 3.63 -1.69
N ALA A 173 16.10 4.05 -0.44
CA ALA A 173 16.92 3.28 0.51
C ALA A 173 16.25 1.95 0.90
N ALA A 174 14.91 1.94 1.06
CA ALA A 174 14.14 0.73 1.30
C ALA A 174 14.22 -0.23 0.10
N GLU A 175 13.94 0.25 -1.12
CA GLU A 175 14.04 -0.52 -2.37
C GLU A 175 15.42 -1.15 -2.52
N ALA A 176 16.50 -0.36 -2.41
CA ALA A 176 17.87 -0.86 -2.51
C ALA A 176 18.20 -1.90 -1.43
N THR A 177 17.64 -1.75 -0.23
CA THR A 177 17.83 -2.72 0.87
C THR A 177 17.11 -4.02 0.59
N LEU A 178 15.89 -3.97 0.06
CA LEU A 178 15.13 -5.14 -0.32
C LEU A 178 15.74 -5.84 -1.54
N GLU A 179 16.29 -5.11 -2.50
CA GLU A 179 17.00 -5.70 -3.65
C GLU A 179 18.26 -6.45 -3.21
N ARG A 180 19.03 -5.88 -2.26
CA ARG A 180 20.17 -6.61 -1.66
C ARG A 180 19.69 -7.87 -0.94
N GLY A 181 18.62 -7.77 -0.15
CA GLY A 181 18.02 -8.92 0.51
C GLY A 181 17.54 -9.99 -0.47
N ALA A 182 16.99 -9.62 -1.63
CA ALA A 182 16.55 -10.57 -2.66
C ALA A 182 17.73 -11.38 -3.19
N LYS A 183 18.87 -10.72 -3.45
CA LYS A 183 20.11 -11.37 -3.91
C LYS A 183 20.74 -12.27 -2.84
N GLU A 184 20.67 -11.87 -1.57
CA GLU A 184 21.29 -12.59 -0.45
C GLU A 184 20.43 -13.75 0.08
N LEU A 185 19.11 -13.58 0.12
CA LEU A 185 18.16 -14.51 0.74
C LEU A 185 17.34 -15.31 -0.28
N GLY A 186 17.36 -14.94 -1.56
CA GLY A 186 16.75 -15.70 -2.66
C GLY A 186 15.24 -15.53 -2.83
N TYR A 187 14.61 -14.55 -2.19
CA TYR A 187 13.20 -14.23 -2.45
C TYR A 187 13.03 -13.44 -3.75
N ALA A 188 11.88 -13.59 -4.42
CA ALA A 188 11.45 -12.68 -5.48
C ALA A 188 10.97 -11.36 -4.87
N LEU A 189 11.36 -10.22 -5.45
CA LEU A 189 10.95 -8.90 -4.99
C LEU A 189 10.00 -8.25 -5.99
N THR A 190 8.83 -7.82 -5.52
CA THR A 190 7.94 -6.94 -6.26
C THR A 190 7.88 -5.57 -5.58
N VAL A 191 8.37 -4.54 -6.27
CA VAL A 191 8.20 -3.14 -5.87
C VAL A 191 6.93 -2.61 -6.51
N VAL A 192 5.99 -2.14 -5.68
CA VAL A 192 4.73 -1.54 -6.12
C VAL A 192 4.79 -0.04 -5.88
N ARG A 193 5.01 0.74 -6.94
CA ARG A 193 5.11 2.20 -6.87
C ARG A 193 3.72 2.82 -7.02
N SER A 194 3.20 3.37 -5.92
CA SER A 194 1.94 4.12 -5.97
C SER A 194 2.20 5.58 -6.36
N GLY A 195 1.24 6.19 -7.04
CA GLY A 195 1.13 7.64 -7.11
C GLY A 195 0.80 8.27 -5.75
N GLN A 196 0.31 9.51 -5.77
CA GLN A 196 -0.23 10.18 -4.60
C GLN A 196 -1.46 9.45 -4.06
N LEU A 197 -1.40 9.04 -2.79
CA LEU A 197 -2.42 8.18 -2.19
C LEU A 197 -3.69 8.95 -1.84
N ARG A 198 -4.83 8.50 -2.35
CA ARG A 198 -6.16 9.09 -2.13
C ARG A 198 -7.13 8.11 -1.48
N GLY A 199 -8.11 8.67 -0.75
CA GLY A 199 -9.18 7.93 -0.06
C GLY A 199 -8.76 7.27 1.25
N ASN A 200 -9.74 6.89 2.08
CA ASN A 200 -9.65 6.06 3.29
C ASN A 200 -8.64 6.53 4.36
N GLY A 201 -8.64 7.82 4.74
CA GLY A 201 -7.92 8.38 5.90
C GLY A 201 -7.56 9.86 5.76
N PRO A 202 -6.86 10.46 6.75
CA PRO A 202 -6.51 11.89 6.71
C PRO A 202 -5.59 12.21 5.52
N LEU A 203 -5.81 13.36 4.91
CA LEU A 203 -4.95 13.90 3.84
C LEU A 203 -3.54 14.14 4.41
N LEU A 204 -2.50 13.63 3.74
CA LEU A 204 -1.13 13.95 4.13
C LEU A 204 -0.83 15.36 3.62
N LEU A 205 -0.37 16.25 4.50
CA LEU A 205 -0.15 17.67 4.23
C LEU A 205 0.89 17.97 3.13
N GLY A 206 1.61 16.96 2.62
CA GLY A 206 2.51 17.08 1.47
C GLY A 206 1.81 16.97 0.10
N ASP A 207 0.50 16.77 0.06
CA ASP A 207 -0.26 16.58 -1.17
C ASP A 207 -0.58 17.93 -1.85
N TYR A 208 0.17 18.27 -2.90
CA TYR A 208 0.07 19.53 -3.65
C TYR A 208 -1.34 19.87 -4.20
N SER A 209 -2.26 18.90 -4.23
CA SER A 209 -3.61 19.03 -4.82
C SER A 209 -4.77 18.78 -3.84
N ALA A 210 -4.60 19.09 -2.55
CA ALA A 210 -5.61 18.97 -1.49
C ALA A 210 -6.98 19.68 -1.71
N ARG A 211 -7.27 20.21 -2.92
CA ARG A 211 -8.48 20.96 -3.26
C ARG A 211 -9.54 20.18 -4.04
N LEU A 212 -9.34 18.90 -4.39
CA LEU A 212 -10.34 18.14 -5.15
C LEU A 212 -10.77 16.84 -4.45
N VAL A 213 -11.84 17.00 -3.65
CA VAL A 213 -12.99 16.09 -3.45
C VAL A 213 -12.74 14.77 -2.69
N ASP A 214 -13.72 14.41 -1.86
CA ASP A 214 -13.85 13.14 -1.12
C ASP A 214 -13.68 11.89 -2.02
N ASN A 215 -12.42 11.51 -2.25
CA ASN A 215 -12.03 10.44 -3.17
C ASN A 215 -12.39 9.02 -2.69
N MET A 216 -12.88 8.87 -1.46
CA MET A 216 -13.37 7.58 -0.95
C MET A 216 -14.55 7.05 -1.77
N TYR A 217 -15.39 7.97 -2.29
CA TYR A 217 -16.63 7.61 -2.97
C TYR A 217 -16.69 8.03 -4.44
N ASP A 218 -15.68 8.74 -4.95
CA ASP A 218 -15.68 9.17 -6.35
C ASP A 218 -15.40 7.98 -7.29
N VAL A 219 -16.47 7.36 -7.80
CA VAL A 219 -16.38 6.23 -8.74
C VAL A 219 -15.74 6.58 -10.09
N LYS A 220 -15.55 7.86 -10.41
CA LYS A 220 -14.95 8.30 -11.69
C LYS A 220 -13.49 7.89 -11.85
N PHE A 221 -12.81 7.58 -10.74
CA PHE A 221 -11.39 7.24 -10.73
C PHE A 221 -11.15 5.88 -10.06
N GLN A 222 -12.04 4.90 -10.28
CA GLN A 222 -11.91 3.55 -9.72
C GLN A 222 -11.11 2.60 -10.61
N ASP A 223 -10.78 3.00 -11.83
CA ASP A 223 -9.91 2.18 -12.68
C ASP A 223 -8.48 2.12 -12.15
N LEU A 224 -7.74 1.13 -12.64
CA LEU A 224 -6.31 1.02 -12.45
C LEU A 224 -5.60 1.08 -13.81
N TYR A 225 -4.46 1.76 -13.80
CA TYR A 225 -3.49 1.84 -14.86
C TYR A 225 -2.20 1.24 -14.30
N LEU A 226 -1.74 0.16 -14.93
CA LEU A 226 -0.51 -0.51 -14.58
C LEU A 226 0.56 -0.18 -15.61
N LYS A 227 1.75 0.16 -15.15
CA LYS A 227 2.90 0.40 -16.01
C LYS A 227 4.13 -0.24 -15.39
N ARG A 228 5.06 -0.69 -16.21
CA ARG A 228 6.33 -1.23 -15.72
C ARG A 228 7.24 -0.09 -15.28
N GLY A 229 7.79 -0.17 -14.07
CA GLY A 229 8.74 0.83 -13.57
C GLY A 229 8.10 2.09 -13.01
N ASP A 230 8.75 3.23 -13.19
CA ASP A 230 8.37 4.56 -12.67
C ASP A 230 8.23 5.55 -13.84
N THR A 231 7.18 5.36 -14.65
CA THR A 231 7.08 5.96 -15.99
C THR A 231 6.15 7.15 -16.06
N SER A 232 5.19 7.25 -15.14
CA SER A 232 4.17 8.28 -15.14
C SER A 232 4.06 8.94 -13.77
N GLU A 233 3.10 9.84 -13.60
CA GLU A 233 2.76 10.43 -12.32
C GLU A 233 1.24 10.45 -12.18
N GLY A 234 0.76 10.59 -10.94
CA GLY A 234 -0.67 10.65 -10.70
C GLY A 234 -1.09 10.19 -9.32
N TYR A 235 -2.34 9.75 -9.22
CA TYR A 235 -2.95 9.35 -7.96
C TYR A 235 -3.24 7.87 -7.94
N THR A 236 -3.26 7.30 -6.74
CA THR A 236 -3.64 5.92 -6.51
C THR A 236 -4.64 5.84 -5.37
N LYS A 237 -5.75 5.14 -5.58
CA LYS A 237 -6.69 4.86 -4.49
C LYS A 237 -6.18 3.76 -3.59
N ARG A 238 -6.17 4.03 -2.28
CA ARG A 238 -5.71 3.06 -1.26
C ARG A 238 -6.44 1.72 -1.34
N LEU A 239 -7.75 1.74 -1.58
CA LEU A 239 -8.55 0.52 -1.68
C LEU A 239 -8.11 -0.36 -2.86
N ASN A 240 -7.90 0.22 -4.04
CA ASN A 240 -7.50 -0.55 -5.22
C ASN A 240 -6.03 -0.98 -5.13
N LEU A 241 -5.17 -0.14 -4.57
CA LEU A 241 -3.78 -0.49 -4.28
C LEU A 241 -3.69 -1.65 -3.29
N ALA A 242 -4.49 -1.63 -2.22
CA ALA A 242 -4.53 -2.72 -1.26
C ALA A 242 -4.98 -4.03 -1.92
N GLN A 243 -5.98 -3.98 -2.80
CA GLN A 243 -6.45 -5.16 -3.53
C GLN A 243 -5.38 -5.68 -4.48
N PHE A 244 -4.71 -4.78 -5.21
CA PHE A 244 -3.60 -5.11 -6.08
C PHE A 244 -2.47 -5.80 -5.30
N ILE A 245 -1.99 -5.20 -4.21
CA ILE A 245 -0.93 -5.76 -3.37
C ILE A 245 -1.37 -7.11 -2.79
N ALA A 246 -2.56 -7.21 -2.20
CA ALA A 246 -3.04 -8.47 -1.63
C ALA A 246 -3.15 -9.58 -2.69
N HIS A 247 -3.63 -9.26 -3.89
CA HIS A 247 -3.73 -10.21 -5.01
C HIS A 247 -2.35 -10.66 -5.51
N VAL A 248 -1.45 -9.71 -5.76
CA VAL A 248 -0.08 -9.99 -6.23
C VAL A 248 0.72 -10.80 -5.20
N SER A 249 0.50 -10.53 -3.91
CA SER A 249 1.13 -11.22 -2.80
C SER A 249 0.58 -12.60 -2.49
N THR A 250 -0.61 -13.00 -2.97
CA THR A 250 -1.23 -14.28 -2.55
C THR A 250 -1.67 -15.17 -3.71
N THR A 251 -2.13 -14.58 -4.81
CA THR A 251 -2.61 -15.32 -5.98
C THR A 251 -1.53 -15.45 -7.05
N ARG A 252 -0.70 -14.41 -7.21
CA ARG A 252 0.35 -14.34 -8.24
C ARG A 252 1.73 -14.67 -7.68
N VAL A 253 1.85 -15.43 -6.57
CA VAL A 253 3.09 -15.64 -5.78
C VAL A 253 4.28 -16.17 -6.58
N ASP A 254 4.06 -16.74 -7.77
CA ASP A 254 5.13 -17.25 -8.61
C ASP A 254 5.46 -16.35 -9.82
N ASP A 255 4.59 -15.41 -10.20
CA ASP A 255 4.68 -14.68 -11.48
C ASP A 255 4.27 -13.20 -11.41
N ALA A 256 4.34 -12.58 -10.23
CA ALA A 256 4.19 -11.14 -10.08
C ALA A 256 5.30 -10.38 -10.82
N PRO A 257 5.02 -9.18 -11.36
CA PRO A 257 6.06 -8.32 -11.90
C PRO A 257 7.02 -7.86 -10.79
N ASP A 258 8.29 -7.64 -11.13
CA ASP A 258 9.31 -7.19 -10.17
C ASP A 258 9.17 -5.70 -9.83
N ASP A 259 8.69 -4.87 -10.76
CA ASP A 259 8.60 -3.42 -10.62
C ASP A 259 7.39 -2.87 -11.40
N VAL A 260 6.41 -2.38 -10.65
CA VAL A 260 5.12 -1.97 -11.20
C VAL A 260 4.63 -0.66 -10.59
N GLU A 261 4.32 0.30 -11.45
CA GLU A 261 3.56 1.50 -11.13
C GLU A 261 2.06 1.19 -11.16
N VAL A 262 1.35 1.61 -10.11
CA VAL A 262 -0.09 1.38 -9.95
C VAL A 262 -0.77 2.72 -9.74
N LEU A 263 -1.50 3.20 -10.76
CA LEU A 263 -2.21 4.48 -10.73
C LEU A 263 -3.71 4.30 -10.93
N SER A 264 -4.52 5.10 -10.26
CA SER A 264 -5.95 5.27 -10.55
C SER A 264 -6.24 6.42 -11.51
N VAL A 265 -5.33 7.38 -11.57
CA VAL A 265 -5.38 8.53 -12.49
C VAL A 265 -3.95 8.81 -12.91
N VAL A 266 -3.70 8.90 -14.22
CA VAL A 266 -2.42 9.39 -14.73
C VAL A 266 -2.54 10.88 -14.96
N THR A 267 -1.51 11.61 -14.56
CA THR A 267 -1.48 13.07 -14.63
C THR A 267 -0.21 13.54 -15.33
N LYS A 268 -0.23 14.82 -15.69
CA LYS A 268 0.93 15.55 -16.19
C LYS A 268 0.94 16.93 -15.54
N THR A 269 2.04 17.25 -14.90
CA THR A 269 2.29 18.55 -14.32
C THR A 269 2.84 19.49 -15.39
N ASN A 270 2.13 20.59 -15.63
CA ASN A 270 2.49 21.63 -16.57
C ASN A 270 2.67 22.97 -15.81
N PHE A 271 3.12 24.03 -16.51
CA PHE A 271 3.25 25.37 -15.93
C PHE A 271 1.93 25.90 -15.31
N PHE A 272 0.78 25.46 -15.82
CA PHE A 272 -0.56 25.87 -15.36
C PHE A 272 -1.14 24.98 -14.25
N GLY A 273 -0.35 24.06 -13.71
CA GLY A 273 -0.79 23.08 -12.73
C GLY A 273 -0.93 21.68 -13.33
N GLU A 274 -1.68 20.83 -12.63
CA GLU A 274 -1.79 19.42 -12.94
C GLU A 274 -2.97 19.10 -13.86
N GLN A 275 -2.72 18.32 -14.91
CA GLN A 275 -3.72 17.88 -15.88
C GLN A 275 -3.89 16.36 -15.81
N SER A 276 -5.12 15.87 -15.59
CA SER A 276 -5.43 14.45 -15.73
C SER A 276 -5.39 14.04 -17.21
N LEU A 277 -4.67 12.95 -17.50
CA LEU A 277 -4.56 12.36 -18.84
C LEU A 277 -5.50 11.17 -19.04
N THR A 278 -5.95 10.55 -17.96
CA THR A 278 -6.82 9.38 -18.02
C THR A 278 -8.29 9.76 -18.10
N PRO A 279 -9.07 9.08 -18.96
CA PRO A 279 -10.51 9.26 -18.98
C PRO A 279 -11.11 8.72 -17.67
N PRO A 280 -12.21 9.30 -17.18
CA PRO A 280 -12.88 8.79 -16.01
C PRO A 280 -13.59 7.46 -16.33
N THR A 281 -13.74 6.59 -15.32
CA THR A 281 -14.36 5.26 -15.43
C THR A 281 -15.68 5.27 -16.18
N ASP A 282 -15.99 4.28 -17.02
CA ASP A 282 -17.23 4.27 -17.82
C ASP A 282 -18.49 4.57 -16.98
N ARG A 283 -19.39 5.41 -17.50
CA ARG A 283 -20.65 5.79 -16.84
C ARG A 283 -21.49 4.57 -16.44
N GLU A 284 -21.54 3.52 -17.26
CA GLU A 284 -22.30 2.30 -16.93
C GLU A 284 -21.71 1.59 -15.70
N ARG A 285 -20.38 1.55 -15.58
CA ARG A 285 -19.68 1.02 -14.40
C ARG A 285 -19.88 1.88 -13.15
N ARG A 286 -20.23 3.16 -13.30
CA ARG A 286 -20.59 4.05 -12.18
C ARG A 286 -22.02 3.83 -11.65
N LYS A 287 -22.95 3.31 -12.47
CA LYS A 287 -24.39 3.19 -12.12
C LYS A 287 -24.67 2.16 -11.02
N GLY A 288 -23.78 1.19 -10.80
CA GLY A 288 -23.91 0.20 -9.72
C GLY A 288 -23.71 0.76 -8.32
N TYR A 289 -23.30 2.02 -8.19
CA TYR A 289 -22.95 2.65 -6.93
C TYR A 289 -23.92 3.78 -6.57
N ASP A 290 -24.51 3.68 -5.38
CA ASP A 290 -25.50 4.63 -4.87
C ASP A 290 -24.90 5.45 -3.72
N MET A 291 -24.46 6.67 -4.05
CA MET A 291 -23.98 7.66 -3.07
C MET A 291 -24.98 7.91 -1.94
N ALA A 292 -26.29 7.81 -2.21
CA ALA A 292 -27.33 8.05 -1.22
C ALA A 292 -27.42 6.94 -0.17
N LYS A 293 -26.91 5.74 -0.47
CA LYS A 293 -26.85 4.61 0.47
C LYS A 293 -25.61 4.63 1.37
N GLY A 294 -24.66 5.55 1.15
CA GLY A 294 -23.50 5.75 2.03
C GLY A 294 -22.60 4.51 2.20
N LYS A 295 -22.63 3.55 1.27
CA LYS A 295 -21.73 2.39 1.25
C LYS A 295 -20.47 2.77 0.51
N ALA A 296 -19.31 2.25 0.90
CA ALA A 296 -18.09 2.41 0.10
C ALA A 296 -18.19 1.58 -1.19
N PRO A 297 -17.63 2.05 -2.33
CA PRO A 297 -17.52 1.23 -3.52
C PRO A 297 -16.68 -0.01 -3.20
N ALA A 298 -16.99 -1.13 -3.85
CA ALA A 298 -16.16 -2.32 -3.76
C ALA A 298 -14.74 -2.02 -4.30
N ALA A 299 -13.75 -2.77 -3.82
CA ALA A 299 -12.43 -2.74 -4.42
C ALA A 299 -12.50 -3.19 -5.89
N ILE A 300 -11.52 -2.77 -6.69
CA ILE A 300 -11.38 -3.23 -8.07
C ILE A 300 -11.36 -4.77 -8.15
N ASP A 301 -11.93 -5.32 -9.21
CA ASP A 301 -11.95 -6.77 -9.43
C ASP A 301 -10.53 -7.32 -9.69
N VAL A 302 -10.26 -8.53 -9.19
CA VAL A 302 -9.00 -9.25 -9.43
C VAL A 302 -8.85 -9.65 -10.88
N GLU A 303 -9.94 -9.99 -11.58
CA GLU A 303 -9.86 -10.31 -13.01
C GLU A 303 -9.44 -9.11 -13.85
N ILE A 304 -9.82 -7.89 -13.43
CA ILE A 304 -9.35 -6.64 -14.06
C ILE A 304 -7.86 -6.45 -13.79
N ILE A 305 -7.40 -6.72 -12.56
CA ILE A 305 -5.97 -6.66 -12.23
C ILE A 305 -5.18 -7.65 -13.10
N ASP A 306 -5.65 -8.88 -13.25
CA ASP A 306 -4.98 -9.90 -14.07
C ASP A 306 -4.95 -9.53 -15.55
N ALA A 307 -6.04 -8.98 -16.07
CA ALA A 307 -6.08 -8.47 -17.44
C ALA A 307 -5.05 -7.35 -17.66
N LEU A 308 -4.97 -6.39 -16.74
CA LEU A 308 -3.99 -5.30 -16.82
C LEU A 308 -2.54 -5.81 -16.66
N LEU A 309 -2.31 -6.82 -15.82
CA LEU A 309 -0.99 -7.42 -15.64
C LEU A 309 -0.53 -8.19 -16.89
N ALA A 310 -1.45 -8.74 -17.68
CA ALA A 310 -1.14 -9.42 -18.93
C ALA A 310 -0.68 -8.46 -20.05
N GLU A 311 -0.91 -7.15 -19.89
CA GLU A 311 -0.58 -6.12 -20.87
C GLU A 311 0.81 -5.47 -20.66
N ILE A 312 1.53 -5.81 -19.58
CA ILE A 312 2.80 -5.13 -19.17
C ILE A 312 4.05 -6.00 -19.21
#